data_AF-A0A970BD09-F1
#
_entry.id   AF-A0A970BD09-F1
#
_cell.length_a   1.000
_cell.length_b   1.000
_cell.length_c   1.000
_cell.angle_alpha   90.00
_cell.angle_beta   90.00
_cell.angle_gamma   90.00
#
_symmetry.space_group_name_H-M   'P 1'
#
loop_
_entity.id
_entity.type
_entity.pdbx_description
1 polymer ?
#
loop_
_entity_poly.entity_id
_entity_poly.type
_entity_poly.pdbx_seq_one_letter_code
_entity_poly.pdbx_strand_id
1 'polypeptide(L)'
;YNSTPNIVNNNFANNLGSLRILQSLNAKVSNNNFDGNLNFTPQTSNEPYSCYIAGNGVSNALLSFKNNTIQNGNIGVQFYNTGPNATSVSHNNFININETAQSCAATVIGKNSDYIENSGINKGDIGLEFRCNNFANSSYAIAVIDGNMCKYQGKNNALVGEDYAGNGFDHYGTNSERDFYVKIPIASHLDIPLYIYYSHADDEHKIIYYTSSKVYNVIRPLFYDEEDCAVDDNGGIILPGFKLNSGNDLIEDIDTEIMLKEYELLELTDNGQTYMLISKVESMNNLNSTKIADDIASLSGYISDELAISLIQNNEANQFAKANALIANSPLPINVKYHIDNMDMNIALKQHIKNHQNGVNPRNIKEAEIAQLKQHRSYIVSQMYDHAINNDSTPSEQQALEEFLINDKDINSKIYLFNFYKHNNNYEYAAITLNSIKSNLENNDLNYEMENYLSLEKIILDIEFEKTNLIDAVQNNLELINFIASNESHLGQVSAQLLLHDAGITEYNENIKLPEPALLTKNSRLEHKVEQLYKYNDIINIYPNPSKDVFYIEYALFDNEQDLTIQIISIDGTVIDNIKLNQNIGVFVYNKQLSAGIYTVKVGNKFVRKIVINN
;
A
#
# COMPACT_ATOMS: atom_id res chain seq x y z
N TYR A 1 15.92 8.47 -28.92
CA TYR A 1 15.85 7.95 -27.55
C TYR A 1 14.47 7.42 -27.13
N ASN A 2 13.45 7.35 -27.99
CA ASN A 2 12.07 7.01 -27.55
C ASN A 2 11.43 5.85 -28.33
N SER A 3 12.04 4.66 -28.35
CA SER A 3 11.33 3.45 -28.80
C SER A 3 10.73 2.72 -27.62
N THR A 4 9.65 1.97 -27.87
CA THR A 4 9.00 0.99 -26.99
C THR A 4 9.62 -0.38 -27.29
N PRO A 5 10.79 -0.73 -26.69
CA PRO A 5 11.51 -1.93 -27.07
C PRO A 5 10.68 -3.18 -26.72
N ASN A 6 10.60 -4.10 -27.68
CA ASN A 6 9.93 -5.38 -27.50
C ASN A 6 10.98 -6.51 -27.54
N ILE A 7 11.35 -7.03 -26.38
CA ILE A 7 12.35 -8.08 -26.20
C ILE A 7 11.61 -9.40 -26.01
N VAL A 8 11.53 -10.20 -27.09
CA VAL A 8 10.76 -11.46 -27.08
C VAL A 8 11.50 -12.65 -27.67
N ASN A 9 11.27 -13.82 -27.08
CA ASN A 9 11.78 -15.11 -27.57
C ASN A 9 13.32 -15.16 -27.67
N ASN A 10 14.04 -14.50 -26.75
CA ASN A 10 15.50 -14.52 -26.69
C ASN A 10 16.00 -15.52 -25.63
N ASN A 11 17.25 -15.97 -25.82
CA ASN A 11 17.97 -16.77 -24.84
C ASN A 11 19.26 -16.04 -24.44
N PHE A 12 19.35 -15.64 -23.17
CA PHE A 12 20.51 -15.00 -22.58
C PHE A 12 21.18 -15.97 -21.62
N ALA A 13 22.40 -16.40 -21.94
CA ALA A 13 23.17 -17.30 -21.09
C ALA A 13 24.62 -16.82 -21.01
N ASN A 14 25.26 -17.05 -19.87
CA ASN A 14 26.68 -16.73 -19.66
C ASN A 14 27.00 -15.23 -19.88
N ASN A 15 26.17 -14.34 -19.33
CA ASN A 15 26.39 -12.89 -19.36
C ASN A 15 26.45 -12.33 -17.93
N LEU A 16 27.33 -11.35 -17.70
CA LEU A 16 27.42 -10.65 -16.40
C LEU A 16 26.15 -9.84 -16.08
N GLY A 17 25.55 -9.24 -17.11
CA GLY A 17 24.24 -8.58 -17.08
C GLY A 17 23.53 -8.90 -18.38
N SER A 18 22.50 -9.75 -18.35
CA SER A 18 21.90 -10.30 -19.58
C SER A 18 21.05 -9.27 -20.33
N LEU A 19 20.24 -8.47 -19.62
CA LEU A 19 19.44 -7.39 -20.20
C LEU A 19 19.48 -6.16 -19.31
N ARG A 20 19.76 -5.01 -19.92
CA ARG A 20 19.76 -3.69 -19.26
C ARG A 20 18.89 -2.72 -20.04
N ILE A 21 17.85 -2.21 -19.40
CA ILE A 21 16.92 -1.22 -19.96
C ILE A 21 17.03 0.04 -19.12
N LEU A 22 17.39 1.17 -19.76
CA LEU A 22 17.55 2.46 -19.10
C LEU A 22 16.65 3.49 -19.79
N GLN A 23 15.84 4.20 -19.01
CA GLN A 23 15.01 5.31 -19.49
C GLN A 23 14.14 4.95 -20.71
N SER A 24 13.70 3.70 -20.78
CA SER A 24 12.74 3.27 -21.80
C SER A 24 11.35 3.81 -21.48
N LEU A 25 10.50 3.91 -22.50
CA LEU A 25 9.06 4.06 -22.33
C LEU A 25 8.41 2.73 -22.67
N ASN A 26 7.57 2.21 -21.77
CA ASN A 26 6.74 1.04 -21.97
C ASN A 26 7.48 -0.20 -22.54
N ALA A 27 8.67 -0.53 -22.02
CA ALA A 27 9.36 -1.73 -22.47
C ALA A 27 8.50 -2.99 -22.29
N LYS A 28 8.60 -3.94 -23.22
CA LYS A 28 7.97 -5.25 -23.13
C LYS A 28 9.05 -6.33 -23.14
N VAL A 29 9.06 -7.16 -22.11
CA VAL A 29 10.00 -8.28 -21.99
C VAL A 29 9.18 -9.55 -21.80
N SER A 30 9.12 -10.40 -22.83
CA SER A 30 8.35 -11.64 -22.70
C SER A 30 8.87 -12.88 -23.41
N ASN A 31 8.57 -14.05 -22.85
CA ASN A 31 8.96 -15.34 -23.42
C ASN A 31 10.49 -15.47 -23.62
N ASN A 32 11.29 -14.84 -22.75
CA ASN A 32 12.75 -14.96 -22.80
C ASN A 32 13.24 -15.99 -21.77
N ASN A 33 14.40 -16.58 -22.05
CA ASN A 33 15.14 -17.41 -21.10
C ASN A 33 16.41 -16.67 -20.66
N PHE A 34 16.61 -16.56 -19.36
CA PHE A 34 17.79 -15.96 -18.74
C PHE A 34 18.46 -16.99 -17.84
N ASP A 35 19.73 -17.31 -18.11
CA ASP A 35 20.54 -18.20 -17.29
C ASP A 35 21.71 -17.44 -16.66
N GLY A 36 21.64 -17.27 -15.34
CA GLY A 36 22.64 -16.57 -14.53
C GLY A 36 23.92 -17.36 -14.31
N ASN A 37 24.02 -18.62 -14.76
CA ASN A 37 25.27 -19.39 -14.64
C ASN A 37 26.38 -18.75 -15.48
N LEU A 38 27.48 -18.39 -14.81
CA LEU A 38 28.69 -17.91 -15.45
C LEU A 38 29.73 -19.02 -15.55
N ASN A 39 30.26 -19.24 -16.76
CA ASN A 39 31.40 -20.12 -17.00
C ASN A 39 32.75 -19.40 -16.87
N PHE A 40 32.74 -18.14 -16.42
CA PHE A 40 33.89 -17.30 -16.19
C PHE A 40 33.76 -16.58 -14.85
N THR A 41 34.90 -16.17 -14.28
CA THR A 41 34.92 -15.29 -13.10
C THR A 41 34.86 -13.83 -13.58
N PRO A 42 33.85 -13.05 -13.17
CA PRO A 42 33.78 -11.63 -13.49
C PRO A 42 35.06 -10.90 -13.05
N GLN A 43 35.56 -9.98 -13.87
CA GLN A 43 36.71 -9.13 -13.49
C GLN A 43 36.30 -7.99 -12.54
N THR A 44 35.00 -7.69 -12.46
CA THR A 44 34.46 -6.62 -11.63
C THR A 44 33.80 -7.20 -10.38
N SER A 45 33.71 -6.38 -9.33
CA SER A 45 32.95 -6.70 -8.11
C SER A 45 31.44 -6.54 -8.29
N ASN A 46 30.95 -6.34 -9.51
CA ASN A 46 29.53 -6.15 -9.74
C ASN A 46 28.84 -7.51 -9.64
N GLU A 47 27.79 -7.56 -8.83
CA GLU A 47 26.96 -8.75 -8.68
C GLU A 47 26.25 -9.05 -10.01
N PRO A 48 26.33 -10.29 -10.53
CA PRO A 48 25.66 -10.64 -11.76
C PRO A 48 24.14 -10.60 -11.59
N TYR A 49 23.45 -10.08 -12.61
CA TYR A 49 21.99 -10.04 -12.68
C TYR A 49 21.47 -10.55 -14.02
N SER A 50 20.26 -11.11 -14.03
CA SER A 50 19.62 -11.48 -15.29
C SER A 50 19.01 -10.26 -15.99
N CYS A 51 18.31 -9.39 -15.26
CA CYS A 51 17.72 -8.21 -15.86
C CYS A 51 17.77 -6.99 -14.93
N TYR A 52 18.11 -5.83 -15.48
CA TYR A 52 18.05 -4.53 -14.81
C TYR A 52 17.15 -3.58 -15.61
N ILE A 53 16.02 -3.20 -15.02
CA ILE A 53 15.01 -2.33 -15.63
C ILE A 53 14.94 -1.06 -14.82
N ALA A 54 15.47 0.02 -15.39
CA ALA A 54 15.54 1.32 -14.75
C ALA A 54 14.76 2.39 -15.50
N GLY A 55 13.84 3.04 -14.79
CA GLY A 55 13.03 4.16 -15.26
C GLY A 55 13.43 5.49 -14.65
N ASN A 56 12.62 6.51 -14.92
CA ASN A 56 12.81 7.86 -14.39
C ASN A 56 11.87 8.18 -13.21
N GLY A 57 11.10 7.21 -12.71
CA GLY A 57 10.18 7.40 -11.58
C GLY A 57 8.90 8.19 -11.92
N VAL A 58 8.69 8.60 -13.18
CA VAL A 58 7.55 9.43 -13.63
C VAL A 58 6.77 8.79 -14.77
N SER A 59 7.50 8.23 -15.73
CA SER A 59 6.93 7.50 -16.87
C SER A 59 7.04 6.01 -16.62
N ASN A 60 6.20 5.25 -17.29
CA ASN A 60 6.27 3.80 -17.22
C ASN A 60 7.51 3.30 -17.98
N ALA A 61 8.52 2.79 -17.28
CA ALA A 61 9.68 2.19 -17.91
C ALA A 61 9.40 0.80 -18.50
N LEU A 62 8.40 0.12 -17.95
CA LEU A 62 8.09 -1.28 -18.18
C LEU A 62 6.59 -1.47 -18.31
N LEU A 63 6.10 -1.69 -19.53
CA LEU A 63 4.69 -2.00 -19.69
C LEU A 63 4.36 -3.41 -19.21
N SER A 64 5.22 -4.39 -19.52
CA SER A 64 5.02 -5.78 -19.09
C SER A 64 6.32 -6.57 -19.03
N PHE A 65 6.45 -7.40 -18.00
CA PHE A 65 7.50 -8.41 -17.87
C PHE A 65 6.83 -9.78 -17.65
N LYS A 66 6.69 -10.59 -18.71
CA LYS A 66 5.85 -11.79 -18.64
C LYS A 66 6.37 -13.05 -19.30
N ASN A 67 5.99 -14.22 -18.80
CA ASN A 67 6.36 -15.53 -19.39
C ASN A 67 7.88 -15.74 -19.53
N ASN A 68 8.70 -15.08 -18.73
CA ASN A 68 10.15 -15.27 -18.79
C ASN A 68 10.55 -16.42 -17.86
N THR A 69 11.58 -17.16 -18.25
CA THR A 69 12.28 -18.09 -17.35
C THR A 69 13.58 -17.45 -16.94
N ILE A 70 13.79 -17.28 -15.64
CA ILE A 70 14.99 -16.71 -15.04
C ILE A 70 15.55 -17.78 -14.11
N GLN A 71 16.73 -18.30 -14.42
CA GLN A 71 17.31 -19.41 -13.69
C GLN A 71 18.75 -19.17 -13.30
N ASN A 72 19.13 -19.63 -12.11
CA ASN A 72 20.47 -19.52 -11.54
C ASN A 72 20.93 -18.06 -11.36
N GLY A 73 22.08 -17.85 -10.70
CA GLY A 73 22.58 -16.50 -10.41
C GLY A 73 22.22 -15.96 -9.03
N ASN A 74 22.77 -14.78 -8.74
CA ASN A 74 22.54 -14.08 -7.48
C ASN A 74 21.30 -13.16 -7.54
N ILE A 75 21.12 -12.44 -8.65
CA ILE A 75 20.00 -11.53 -8.86
C ILE A 75 19.21 -11.97 -10.09
N GLY A 76 17.92 -12.24 -9.91
CA GLY A 76 17.02 -12.48 -11.04
C GLY A 76 16.77 -11.17 -11.78
N VAL A 77 15.78 -10.41 -11.34
CA VAL A 77 15.38 -9.15 -11.97
C VAL A 77 15.40 -8.01 -10.96
N GLN A 78 15.85 -6.86 -11.41
CA GLN A 78 15.81 -5.63 -10.64
C GLN A 78 14.95 -4.57 -11.34
N PHE A 79 13.99 -4.03 -10.60
CA PHE A 79 13.12 -2.93 -10.99
C PHE A 79 13.51 -1.68 -10.21
N TYR A 80 13.89 -0.63 -10.93
CA TYR A 80 14.38 0.62 -10.35
C TYR A 80 13.66 1.81 -10.94
N ASN A 81 12.98 2.60 -10.10
CA ASN A 81 12.29 3.81 -10.53
C ASN A 81 11.36 3.58 -11.75
N THR A 82 10.60 2.48 -11.82
CA THR A 82 9.76 2.15 -12.98
C THR A 82 8.59 3.10 -13.17
N GLY A 83 8.30 3.94 -12.17
CA GLY A 83 7.30 5.00 -12.24
C GLY A 83 5.97 4.66 -11.53
N PRO A 84 5.02 5.61 -11.56
CA PRO A 84 3.76 5.53 -10.83
C PRO A 84 2.64 4.84 -11.62
N ASN A 85 2.88 4.46 -12.87
CA ASN A 85 1.87 3.82 -13.70
C ASN A 85 1.79 2.32 -13.40
N ALA A 86 0.64 1.73 -13.72
CA ALA A 86 0.43 0.30 -13.55
C ALA A 86 1.40 -0.50 -14.41
N THR A 87 2.17 -1.36 -13.76
CA THR A 87 3.10 -2.30 -14.40
C THR A 87 2.92 -3.68 -13.80
N SER A 88 2.98 -4.69 -14.66
CA SER A 88 2.77 -6.08 -14.23
C SER A 88 4.00 -6.93 -14.55
N VAL A 89 4.47 -7.64 -13.52
CA VAL A 89 5.43 -8.72 -13.59
C VAL A 89 4.66 -10.00 -13.39
N SER A 90 4.42 -10.75 -14.47
CA SER A 90 3.53 -11.89 -14.38
C SER A 90 3.93 -13.16 -15.12
N HIS A 91 3.52 -14.31 -14.62
CA HIS A 91 3.74 -15.61 -15.28
C HIS A 91 5.22 -15.93 -15.52
N ASN A 92 6.13 -15.39 -14.71
CA ASN A 92 7.55 -15.67 -14.83
C ASN A 92 7.93 -16.85 -13.92
N ASN A 93 8.91 -17.64 -14.36
CA ASN A 93 9.50 -18.71 -13.57
C ASN A 93 10.88 -18.27 -13.10
N PHE A 94 11.04 -18.05 -11.80
CA PHE A 94 12.33 -17.79 -11.15
C PHE A 94 12.82 -19.08 -10.50
N ILE A 95 13.93 -19.64 -10.95
CA ILE A 95 14.38 -20.98 -10.57
C ILE A 95 15.82 -20.93 -10.05
N ASN A 96 16.07 -21.44 -8.85
CA ASN A 96 17.42 -21.54 -8.26
C ASN A 96 18.15 -20.19 -8.15
N ILE A 97 17.46 -19.10 -7.79
CA ILE A 97 18.11 -17.81 -7.52
C ILE A 97 18.64 -17.81 -6.07
N ASN A 98 19.73 -18.56 -5.86
CA ASN A 98 20.20 -18.93 -4.52
C ASN A 98 21.72 -19.11 -4.39
N GLU A 99 22.52 -18.51 -5.28
CA GLU A 99 23.98 -18.59 -5.24
C GLU A 99 24.58 -18.08 -3.92
N THR A 100 23.92 -17.10 -3.30
CA THR A 100 24.29 -16.54 -2.00
C THR A 100 23.10 -16.51 -1.05
N ALA A 101 23.37 -16.29 0.23
CA ALA A 101 22.31 -16.15 1.24
C ALA A 101 21.45 -14.90 1.02
N GLN A 102 21.94 -13.94 0.22
CA GLN A 102 21.26 -12.69 -0.12
C GLN A 102 20.64 -12.71 -1.52
N SER A 103 20.76 -13.82 -2.27
CA SER A 103 20.20 -13.89 -3.62
C SER A 103 18.71 -13.57 -3.64
N CYS A 104 18.25 -12.88 -4.67
CA CYS A 104 16.88 -12.42 -4.75
C CYS A 104 16.34 -12.57 -6.18
N ALA A 105 15.18 -13.22 -6.32
CA ALA A 105 14.53 -13.41 -7.61
C ALA A 105 14.04 -12.09 -8.20
N ALA A 106 13.39 -11.24 -7.40
CA ALA A 106 12.94 -9.92 -7.82
C ALA A 106 13.23 -8.85 -6.76
N THR A 107 13.98 -7.82 -7.14
CA THR A 107 14.28 -6.68 -6.26
C THR A 107 13.67 -5.39 -6.81
N VAL A 108 13.03 -4.62 -5.94
CA VAL A 108 12.37 -3.35 -6.25
C VAL A 108 13.03 -2.23 -5.47
N ILE A 109 13.48 -1.19 -6.17
CA ILE A 109 14.24 -0.07 -5.61
C ILE A 109 13.67 1.26 -6.11
N GLY A 110 13.68 2.28 -5.27
CA GLY A 110 13.19 3.61 -5.64
C GLY A 110 11.68 3.64 -5.89
N LYS A 111 11.23 4.54 -6.76
CA LYS A 111 9.81 4.88 -6.95
C LYS A 111 9.16 4.05 -8.05
N ASN A 112 8.41 3.02 -7.66
CA ASN A 112 7.70 2.10 -8.55
C ASN A 112 6.19 2.06 -8.23
N SER A 113 5.68 3.14 -7.64
CA SER A 113 4.25 3.39 -7.38
C SER A 113 3.94 4.87 -7.35
N ASP A 114 2.65 5.22 -7.31
CA ASP A 114 2.15 6.58 -7.16
C ASP A 114 2.18 7.10 -5.70
N TYR A 115 2.86 6.39 -4.80
CA TYR A 115 2.98 6.78 -3.40
C TYR A 115 3.70 8.13 -3.25
N ILE A 116 3.05 9.04 -2.53
CA ILE A 116 3.56 10.37 -2.16
C ILE A 116 3.33 10.56 -0.66
N GLU A 117 4.43 10.66 0.09
CA GLU A 117 4.42 10.93 1.53
C GLU A 117 3.64 12.23 1.85
N ASN A 118 2.89 12.24 2.95
CA ASN A 118 2.22 13.42 3.51
C ASN A 118 1.15 14.10 2.62
N SER A 119 0.69 13.45 1.54
CA SER A 119 -0.35 14.00 0.66
C SER A 119 -1.79 13.92 1.21
N GLY A 120 -1.98 13.39 2.43
CA GLY A 120 -3.30 13.18 3.04
C GLY A 120 -4.17 12.11 2.36
N ILE A 121 -3.70 11.59 1.22
CA ILE A 121 -4.33 10.52 0.44
C ILE A 121 -3.19 9.53 0.18
N ASN A 122 -3.08 8.47 0.99
CA ASN A 122 -2.00 7.49 0.91
C ASN A 122 -2.13 6.62 -0.36
N LYS A 123 -1.81 7.18 -1.53
CA LYS A 123 -1.97 6.58 -2.86
C LYS A 123 -0.83 5.61 -3.19
N GLY A 124 -0.58 4.57 -2.40
CA GLY A 124 0.29 3.48 -2.91
C GLY A 124 -0.46 2.59 -3.89
N ASP A 125 -1.44 3.12 -4.61
CA ASP A 125 -2.58 2.37 -5.14
C ASP A 125 -2.30 1.85 -6.56
N ILE A 126 -1.40 2.53 -7.26
CA ILE A 126 -0.99 2.24 -8.63
C ILE A 126 0.53 1.98 -8.64
N GLY A 127 0.98 1.02 -9.44
CA GLY A 127 2.41 0.80 -9.65
C GLY A 127 2.76 -0.60 -10.10
N LEU A 128 3.96 -1.04 -9.71
CA LEU A 128 4.50 -2.37 -9.94
C LEU A 128 3.77 -3.43 -9.10
N GLU A 129 3.25 -4.43 -9.79
CA GLU A 129 2.55 -5.58 -9.20
C GLU A 129 3.15 -6.90 -9.69
N PHE A 130 3.30 -7.87 -8.77
CA PHE A 130 3.72 -9.23 -9.07
C PHE A 130 2.51 -10.15 -9.07
N ARG A 131 2.25 -10.82 -10.20
CA ARG A 131 1.11 -11.74 -10.35
C ARG A 131 1.50 -13.06 -10.97
N CYS A 132 1.00 -14.19 -10.49
CA CYS A 132 1.15 -15.49 -11.15
C CYS A 132 2.60 -15.90 -11.45
N ASN A 133 3.58 -15.41 -10.69
CA ASN A 133 4.97 -15.83 -10.84
C ASN A 133 5.25 -17.06 -10.00
N ASN A 134 6.14 -17.93 -10.46
CA ASN A 134 6.63 -19.06 -9.70
C ASN A 134 8.04 -18.77 -9.21
N PHE A 135 8.23 -18.71 -7.89
CA PHE A 135 9.51 -18.51 -7.23
C PHE A 135 10.02 -19.85 -6.68
N ALA A 136 10.66 -20.62 -7.54
CA ALA A 136 11.21 -21.93 -7.22
C ALA A 136 12.63 -21.83 -6.65
N ASN A 137 12.86 -22.34 -5.44
CA ASN A 137 14.19 -22.48 -4.84
C ASN A 137 15.01 -21.16 -4.79
N SER A 138 14.39 -20.05 -4.38
CA SER A 138 15.04 -18.73 -4.28
C SER A 138 15.38 -18.37 -2.83
N SER A 139 16.53 -17.73 -2.58
CA SER A 139 16.90 -17.27 -1.22
C SER A 139 15.96 -16.18 -0.71
N TYR A 140 15.56 -15.27 -1.59
CA TYR A 140 14.46 -14.32 -1.42
C TYR A 140 13.65 -14.29 -2.73
N ALA A 141 12.32 -14.27 -2.63
CA ALA A 141 11.44 -14.17 -3.80
C ALA A 141 11.24 -12.71 -4.21
N ILE A 142 10.62 -11.90 -3.36
CA ILE A 142 10.37 -10.47 -3.61
C ILE A 142 11.04 -9.63 -2.50
N ALA A 143 11.83 -8.63 -2.91
CA ALA A 143 12.44 -7.67 -2.00
C ALA A 143 12.15 -6.22 -2.40
N VAL A 144 11.65 -5.41 -1.48
CA VAL A 144 11.52 -3.96 -1.63
C VAL A 144 12.58 -3.28 -0.76
N ILE A 145 13.53 -2.58 -1.38
CA ILE A 145 14.70 -2.00 -0.70
C ILE A 145 14.83 -0.54 -1.10
N ASP A 146 14.79 0.37 -0.12
CA ASP A 146 14.89 1.82 -0.35
C ASP A 146 13.93 2.29 -1.48
N GLY A 147 12.70 1.75 -1.47
CA GLY A 147 11.76 1.93 -2.57
C GLY A 147 10.33 1.58 -2.20
N ASN A 148 9.46 1.67 -3.19
CA ASN A 148 8.07 1.25 -3.10
C ASN A 148 7.61 0.51 -4.35
N MET A 149 6.43 -0.11 -4.25
CA MET A 149 5.68 -0.75 -5.33
C MET A 149 4.18 -0.64 -5.02
N CYS A 150 3.31 -1.21 -5.87
CA CYS A 150 1.87 -1.19 -5.58
C CYS A 150 1.60 -1.80 -4.18
N LYS A 151 0.83 -1.08 -3.37
CA LYS A 151 0.49 -1.44 -1.98
C LYS A 151 -0.28 -2.76 -1.93
N TYR A 152 -1.17 -2.99 -2.91
CA TYR A 152 -2.01 -4.16 -2.99
C TYR A 152 -1.44 -5.13 -4.04
N GLN A 153 -1.14 -6.35 -3.62
CA GLN A 153 -0.71 -7.42 -4.52
C GLN A 153 -1.85 -8.41 -4.66
N GLY A 154 -2.50 -8.43 -5.82
CA GLY A 154 -3.79 -9.08 -6.05
C GLY A 154 -4.99 -8.25 -5.55
N LYS A 155 -6.17 -8.85 -5.62
CA LYS A 155 -7.46 -8.22 -5.31
C LYS A 155 -8.16 -8.83 -4.11
N ASN A 156 -8.80 -7.93 -3.37
CA ASN A 156 -9.63 -8.26 -2.23
C ASN A 156 -10.98 -8.82 -2.67
N ASN A 157 -11.49 -9.85 -1.98
CA ASN A 157 -12.77 -10.49 -2.27
C ASN A 157 -12.92 -10.99 -3.73
N ALA A 158 -11.82 -11.41 -4.33
CA ALA A 158 -11.77 -12.22 -5.54
C ALA A 158 -12.90 -13.28 -5.54
N LEU A 159 -13.86 -13.16 -6.47
CA LEU A 159 -14.96 -14.11 -6.62
C LEU A 159 -14.55 -15.35 -7.44
N VAL A 160 -13.54 -15.15 -8.27
CA VAL A 160 -12.80 -16.13 -9.07
C VAL A 160 -11.33 -15.94 -8.71
N GLY A 161 -10.51 -16.99 -8.70
CA GLY A 161 -9.16 -16.82 -8.18
C GLY A 161 -8.23 -16.04 -9.12
N GLU A 162 -8.66 -15.76 -10.36
CA GLU A 162 -8.03 -14.82 -11.31
C GLU A 162 -7.75 -13.42 -10.75
N ASP A 163 -8.37 -13.08 -9.63
CA ASP A 163 -8.21 -11.82 -8.94
C ASP A 163 -7.11 -11.87 -7.85
N TYR A 164 -6.60 -13.03 -7.41
CA TYR A 164 -5.51 -13.08 -6.42
C TYR A 164 -4.15 -12.73 -7.01
N ALA A 165 -3.15 -12.56 -6.13
CA ALA A 165 -1.77 -12.38 -6.58
C ALA A 165 -1.28 -13.64 -7.32
N GLY A 166 -1.67 -14.84 -6.87
CA GLY A 166 -1.38 -16.09 -7.59
C GLY A 166 0.10 -16.46 -7.71
N ASN A 167 1.03 -15.77 -7.02
CA ASN A 167 2.44 -16.16 -7.05
C ASN A 167 2.66 -17.42 -6.20
N GLY A 168 3.43 -18.38 -6.72
CA GLY A 168 3.88 -19.58 -6.03
C GLY A 168 5.26 -19.38 -5.39
N PHE A 169 5.46 -19.91 -4.19
CA PHE A 169 6.66 -19.79 -3.38
C PHE A 169 7.17 -21.17 -2.95
N ASP A 170 8.35 -21.54 -3.43
CA ASP A 170 9.08 -22.72 -2.94
C ASP A 170 10.24 -22.29 -2.04
N HIS A 171 10.14 -22.68 -0.77
CA HIS A 171 10.92 -22.14 0.31
C HIS A 171 12.33 -22.75 0.38
N TYR A 172 13.36 -22.02 -0.09
CA TYR A 172 14.75 -22.40 0.13
C TYR A 172 15.39 -21.66 1.32
N GLY A 173 16.14 -22.37 2.17
CA GLY A 173 16.85 -21.78 3.32
C GLY A 173 16.07 -21.74 4.64
N THR A 174 16.50 -20.90 5.59
CA THR A 174 15.90 -20.78 6.94
C THR A 174 15.47 -19.35 7.31
N ASN A 175 15.53 -18.39 6.39
CA ASN A 175 15.20 -17.00 6.66
C ASN A 175 13.69 -16.82 6.87
N SER A 176 13.30 -16.00 7.85
CA SER A 176 11.91 -15.78 8.24
C SER A 176 11.16 -14.76 7.37
N GLU A 177 11.86 -14.10 6.42
CA GLU A 177 11.33 -13.00 5.60
C GLU A 177 11.56 -13.22 4.10
N ARG A 178 11.68 -14.48 3.66
CA ARG A 178 12.19 -14.81 2.33
C ARG A 178 11.18 -14.61 1.18
N ASP A 179 9.90 -14.78 1.43
CA ASP A 179 8.88 -14.71 0.37
C ASP A 179 8.62 -13.25 -0.01
N PHE A 180 8.55 -12.38 1.01
CA PHE A 180 8.38 -10.94 0.81
C PHE A 180 9.14 -10.14 1.88
N TYR A 181 10.30 -9.64 1.48
CA TYR A 181 11.19 -8.81 2.29
C TYR A 181 10.95 -7.32 2.02
N VAL A 182 10.85 -6.52 3.08
CA VAL A 182 10.73 -5.06 2.96
C VAL A 182 11.74 -4.39 3.89
N LYS A 183 12.66 -3.64 3.32
CA LYS A 183 13.58 -2.78 4.08
C LYS A 183 13.57 -1.38 3.51
N ILE A 184 12.88 -0.49 4.22
CA ILE A 184 12.82 0.93 3.90
C ILE A 184 13.39 1.69 5.11
N PRO A 185 14.32 2.65 4.92
CA PRO A 185 14.80 3.49 5.99
C PRO A 185 13.63 4.26 6.59
N ILE A 186 13.58 4.37 7.92
CA ILE A 186 12.46 4.98 8.67
C ILE A 186 12.16 6.43 8.23
N ALA A 187 13.10 7.11 7.58
CA ALA A 187 12.98 8.48 7.10
C ALA A 187 12.80 8.59 5.56
N SER A 188 12.44 7.50 4.87
CA SER A 188 12.23 7.54 3.42
C SER A 188 10.84 8.03 3.07
N HIS A 189 10.76 8.99 2.14
CA HIS A 189 9.51 9.47 1.54
C HIS A 189 8.82 8.43 0.63
N LEU A 190 9.43 7.25 0.48
CA LEU A 190 8.86 6.10 -0.22
C LEU A 190 8.32 5.03 0.74
N ASP A 191 8.32 5.26 2.06
CA ASP A 191 7.90 4.25 3.04
C ASP A 191 6.39 4.03 3.05
N ILE A 192 5.91 3.14 2.18
CA ILE A 192 4.54 2.61 2.30
C ILE A 192 4.42 1.92 3.66
N PRO A 193 3.52 2.38 4.55
CA PRO A 193 3.45 1.87 5.92
C PRO A 193 3.20 0.36 5.97
N LEU A 194 2.40 -0.15 5.03
CA LEU A 194 2.08 -1.56 4.94
C LEU A 194 1.66 -1.98 3.52
N TYR A 195 2.25 -3.06 3.03
CA TYR A 195 1.81 -3.82 1.86
C TYR A 195 0.78 -4.88 2.24
N ILE A 196 -0.25 -5.04 1.41
CA ILE A 196 -1.28 -6.05 1.59
C ILE A 196 -1.16 -7.06 0.45
N TYR A 197 -0.93 -8.32 0.82
CA TYR A 197 -0.77 -9.41 -0.12
C TYR A 197 -1.98 -10.36 -0.01
N TYR A 198 -2.69 -10.58 -1.12
CA TYR A 198 -3.85 -11.47 -1.17
C TYR A 198 -3.43 -12.85 -1.68
N SER A 199 -3.29 -13.80 -0.74
CA SER A 199 -2.86 -15.18 -1.01
C SER A 199 -4.04 -16.15 -1.13
N HIS A 200 -3.82 -17.23 -1.90
CA HIS A 200 -4.62 -18.45 -1.85
C HIS A 200 -4.40 -19.22 -0.54
N ALA A 201 -5.25 -20.21 -0.30
CA ALA A 201 -5.25 -21.04 0.90
C ALA A 201 -4.16 -22.12 0.93
N ASP A 202 -3.72 -22.58 -0.24
CA ASP A 202 -2.70 -23.63 -0.35
C ASP A 202 -1.30 -23.11 0.04
N ASP A 203 -0.45 -24.04 0.49
CA ASP A 203 0.87 -23.70 1.03
C ASP A 203 1.84 -23.17 -0.02
N GLU A 204 1.64 -23.51 -1.30
CA GLU A 204 2.51 -23.06 -2.40
C GLU A 204 2.24 -21.59 -2.77
N HIS A 205 0.99 -21.13 -2.76
CA HIS A 205 0.62 -19.77 -3.19
C HIS A 205 0.36 -18.80 -2.01
N LYS A 206 0.72 -19.25 -0.81
CA LYS A 206 0.63 -18.48 0.41
C LYS A 206 2.00 -17.98 0.83
N ILE A 207 2.12 -16.67 1.09
CA ILE A 207 3.34 -16.16 1.74
C ILE A 207 3.39 -16.61 3.21
N ILE A 208 4.47 -17.29 3.58
CA ILE A 208 4.70 -17.84 4.93
C ILE A 208 5.76 -17.01 5.67
N TYR A 209 6.78 -16.57 4.97
CA TYR A 209 7.95 -15.89 5.52
C TYR A 209 8.07 -14.48 4.94
N TYR A 210 7.64 -13.47 5.68
CA TYR A 210 7.64 -12.08 5.23
C TYR A 210 7.96 -11.11 6.37
N THR A 211 8.38 -9.89 6.02
CA THR A 211 8.62 -8.81 7.00
C THR A 211 7.29 -8.37 7.62
N SER A 212 6.87 -9.00 8.72
CA SER A 212 5.52 -8.88 9.28
C SER A 212 5.16 -7.49 9.83
N SER A 213 6.14 -6.62 10.01
CA SER A 213 5.92 -5.21 10.35
C SER A 213 5.51 -4.35 9.15
N LYS A 214 5.73 -4.84 7.93
CA LYS A 214 5.54 -4.10 6.66
C LYS A 214 4.67 -4.84 5.64
N VAL A 215 4.44 -6.13 5.81
CA VAL A 215 3.60 -6.94 4.93
C VAL A 215 2.51 -7.61 5.76
N TYR A 216 1.27 -7.57 5.27
CA TYR A 216 0.14 -8.27 5.83
C TYR A 216 -0.44 -9.25 4.81
N ASN A 217 -0.37 -10.54 5.14
CA ASN A 217 -0.95 -11.59 4.32
C ASN A 217 -2.46 -11.75 4.62
N VAL A 218 -3.30 -11.55 3.62
CA VAL A 218 -4.73 -11.84 3.65
C VAL A 218 -4.95 -13.18 2.96
N ILE A 219 -5.06 -14.23 3.77
CA ILE A 219 -5.35 -15.59 3.28
C ILE A 219 -6.87 -15.73 3.12
N ARG A 220 -7.32 -16.12 1.94
CA ARG A 220 -8.72 -16.46 1.69
C ARG A 220 -8.87 -17.97 1.52
N PRO A 221 -10.04 -18.56 1.83
CA PRO A 221 -10.24 -20.00 1.85
C PRO A 221 -10.36 -20.64 0.46
N LEU A 222 -9.89 -19.97 -0.60
CA LEU A 222 -9.87 -20.48 -1.96
C LEU A 222 -8.49 -21.06 -2.25
N PHE A 223 -8.47 -22.30 -2.73
CA PHE A 223 -7.25 -22.96 -3.21
C PHE A 223 -6.93 -22.43 -4.60
N TYR A 224 -5.64 -22.34 -4.92
CA TYR A 224 -5.17 -22.00 -6.26
C TYR A 224 -5.68 -22.99 -7.31
N ASP A 225 -6.21 -22.46 -8.39
CA ASP A 225 -6.48 -23.15 -9.65
C ASP A 225 -5.55 -22.57 -10.74
N GLU A 226 -5.13 -23.37 -11.71
CA GLU A 226 -4.39 -22.83 -12.86
C GLU A 226 -5.23 -21.82 -13.66
N GLU A 227 -6.57 -21.97 -13.64
CA GLU A 227 -7.52 -20.99 -14.18
C GLU A 227 -7.39 -19.61 -13.50
N ASP A 228 -6.96 -19.55 -12.24
CA ASP A 228 -6.70 -18.31 -11.51
C ASP A 228 -5.50 -17.52 -12.04
N CYS A 229 -4.71 -18.16 -12.89
CA CYS A 229 -3.66 -17.53 -13.64
C CYS A 229 -3.84 -17.77 -15.14
N ALA A 230 -4.98 -18.29 -15.58
CA ALA A 230 -5.23 -18.47 -16.98
C ALA A 230 -5.28 -17.09 -17.63
N VAL A 231 -4.62 -17.04 -18.79
CA VAL A 231 -4.54 -15.83 -19.58
C VAL A 231 -5.78 -15.80 -20.47
N ASP A 232 -6.94 -15.72 -19.83
CA ASP A 232 -8.19 -15.61 -20.56
C ASP A 232 -8.26 -14.19 -21.12
N ASP A 233 -8.54 -14.05 -22.41
CA ASP A 233 -8.85 -12.76 -23.07
C ASP A 233 -10.00 -11.99 -22.36
N ASN A 234 -10.66 -12.59 -21.36
CA ASN A 234 -11.79 -12.04 -20.62
C ASN A 234 -11.68 -12.15 -19.07
N GLY A 235 -10.58 -12.66 -18.50
CA GLY A 235 -10.52 -13.04 -17.07
C GLY A 235 -9.31 -12.52 -16.29
N GLY A 236 -8.11 -12.61 -16.87
CA GLY A 236 -6.91 -11.94 -16.36
C GLY A 236 -6.71 -10.58 -17.02
N ILE A 237 -5.99 -9.64 -16.39
CA ILE A 237 -5.64 -8.33 -16.96
C ILE A 237 -4.64 -8.49 -18.13
N ILE A 238 -5.02 -9.16 -19.20
CA ILE A 238 -4.37 -9.11 -20.51
C ILE A 238 -5.47 -8.98 -21.55
N LEU A 239 -5.76 -7.72 -21.89
CA LEU A 239 -6.67 -7.40 -22.98
C LEU A 239 -5.83 -7.25 -24.26
N PRO A 240 -6.10 -8.02 -25.32
CA PRO A 240 -5.40 -7.87 -26.59
C PRO A 240 -5.67 -6.46 -27.14
N GLY A 241 -4.60 -5.68 -27.34
CA GLY A 241 -4.55 -4.34 -27.96
C GLY A 241 -5.89 -3.61 -28.04
N PHE A 242 -6.22 -2.81 -27.02
CA PHE A 242 -7.45 -2.04 -27.01
C PHE A 242 -7.54 -1.11 -28.21
N LYS A 243 -8.56 -1.31 -29.05
CA LYS A 243 -9.00 -0.26 -29.98
C LYS A 243 -9.39 0.95 -29.15
N LEU A 244 -8.88 2.13 -29.50
CA LEU A 244 -9.04 3.36 -28.74
C LEU A 244 -10.50 3.72 -28.42
N ASN A 245 -11.43 3.48 -29.34
CA ASN A 245 -12.86 3.74 -29.08
C ASN A 245 -13.40 2.87 -27.94
N SER A 246 -13.04 1.59 -27.90
CA SER A 246 -13.43 0.68 -26.81
C SER A 246 -12.70 0.98 -25.51
N GLY A 247 -11.45 1.48 -25.59
CA GLY A 247 -10.69 1.92 -24.43
C GLY A 247 -11.28 3.16 -23.77
N ASN A 248 -11.71 4.15 -24.55
CA ASN A 248 -12.33 5.38 -24.03
C ASN A 248 -13.63 5.11 -23.28
N ASP A 249 -14.54 4.32 -23.86
CA ASP A 249 -15.81 3.95 -23.21
C ASP A 249 -15.56 3.22 -21.89
N LEU A 250 -14.59 2.28 -21.88
CA LEU A 250 -14.21 1.54 -20.66
C LEU A 250 -13.59 2.46 -19.59
N ILE A 251 -12.75 3.41 -19.98
CA ILE A 251 -12.17 4.39 -19.05
C ILE A 251 -13.26 5.27 -18.45
N GLU A 252 -14.25 5.72 -19.23
CA GLU A 252 -15.37 6.52 -18.74
C GLU A 252 -16.22 5.73 -17.71
N ASP A 253 -16.47 4.45 -17.96
CA ASP A 253 -17.16 3.56 -17.03
C ASP A 253 -16.35 3.40 -15.73
N ILE A 254 -15.04 3.14 -15.83
CA ILE A 254 -14.14 3.01 -14.68
C ILE A 254 -14.07 4.33 -13.89
N ASP A 255 -13.95 5.47 -14.56
CA ASP A 255 -13.90 6.79 -13.92
C ASP A 255 -15.20 7.10 -13.17
N THR A 256 -16.34 6.71 -13.74
CA THR A 256 -17.64 6.81 -13.08
C THR A 256 -17.70 5.92 -11.84
N GLU A 257 -17.21 4.68 -11.92
CA GLU A 257 -17.19 3.76 -10.77
C GLU A 257 -16.25 4.25 -9.66
N ILE A 258 -15.05 4.74 -10.01
CA ILE A 258 -14.11 5.36 -9.07
C ILE A 258 -14.79 6.52 -8.36
N MET A 259 -15.41 7.45 -9.10
CA MET A 259 -16.10 8.61 -8.54
C MET A 259 -17.21 8.21 -7.55
N LEU A 260 -18.04 7.24 -7.92
CA LEU A 260 -19.12 6.75 -7.07
C LEU A 260 -18.57 6.12 -5.79
N LYS A 261 -17.54 5.26 -5.90
CA LYS A 261 -16.95 4.60 -4.73
C LYS A 261 -16.23 5.58 -3.81
N GLU A 262 -15.54 6.58 -4.36
CA GLU A 262 -14.89 7.65 -3.61
C GLU A 262 -15.92 8.52 -2.87
N TYR A 263 -17.03 8.86 -3.53
CA TYR A 263 -18.13 9.59 -2.90
C TYR A 263 -18.73 8.81 -1.73
N GLU A 264 -19.06 7.53 -1.94
CA GLU A 264 -19.55 6.65 -0.88
C GLU A 264 -18.53 6.48 0.26
N LEU A 265 -17.24 6.37 -0.05
CA LEU A 265 -16.19 6.27 0.97
C LEU A 265 -16.13 7.55 1.82
N LEU A 266 -16.24 8.72 1.19
CA LEU A 266 -16.27 10.01 1.87
C LEU A 266 -17.51 10.17 2.77
N GLU A 267 -18.68 9.76 2.28
CA GLU A 267 -19.92 9.80 3.08
C GLU A 267 -19.88 8.86 4.28
N LEU A 268 -19.33 7.65 4.10
CA LEU A 268 -19.27 6.65 5.18
C LEU A 268 -18.18 6.98 6.20
N THR A 269 -17.02 7.47 5.75
CA THR A 269 -15.89 7.80 6.62
C THR A 269 -16.31 8.92 7.57
N ASP A 270 -16.34 8.61 8.87
CA ASP A 270 -16.75 9.54 9.92
C ASP A 270 -18.13 10.19 9.68
N ASN A 271 -19.01 9.55 8.89
CA ASN A 271 -20.26 10.13 8.38
C ASN A 271 -20.06 11.50 7.68
N GLY A 272 -18.92 11.73 7.02
CA GLY A 272 -18.55 13.01 6.41
C GLY A 272 -18.23 14.13 7.40
N GLN A 273 -18.02 13.80 8.69
CA GLN A 273 -17.89 14.78 9.78
C GLN A 273 -16.56 14.68 10.55
N THR A 274 -15.47 14.26 9.89
CA THR A 274 -14.14 14.04 10.50
C THR A 274 -13.72 15.17 11.45
N TYR A 275 -13.64 16.42 10.98
CA TYR A 275 -13.19 17.55 11.82
C TYR A 275 -14.11 17.84 13.01
N MET A 276 -15.42 17.67 12.84
CA MET A 276 -16.37 17.86 13.94
C MET A 276 -16.19 16.76 14.99
N LEU A 277 -16.01 15.51 14.57
CA LEU A 277 -15.78 14.37 15.46
C LEU A 277 -14.42 14.45 16.15
N ILE A 278 -13.36 14.89 15.45
CA ILE A 278 -12.05 15.17 16.06
C ILE A 278 -12.20 16.25 17.14
N SER A 279 -12.86 17.37 16.84
CA SER A 279 -13.10 18.44 17.84
C SER A 279 -13.90 17.94 19.05
N LYS A 280 -14.91 17.08 18.84
CA LYS A 280 -15.61 16.42 19.94
C LYS A 280 -14.65 15.56 20.77
N VAL A 281 -13.83 14.73 20.11
CA VAL A 281 -12.82 13.89 20.78
C VAL A 281 -11.83 14.73 21.56
N GLU A 282 -11.33 15.85 21.05
CA GLU A 282 -10.42 16.74 21.79
C GLU A 282 -11.08 17.35 23.05
N SER A 283 -12.39 17.62 22.98
CA SER A 283 -13.18 18.11 24.13
C SER A 283 -13.62 17.00 25.11
N MET A 284 -13.30 15.75 24.80
CA MET A 284 -13.75 14.58 25.53
C MET A 284 -13.07 14.51 26.90
N ASN A 285 -13.87 14.30 27.94
CA ASN A 285 -13.49 14.16 29.34
C ASN A 285 -14.47 13.21 30.05
N ASN A 286 -14.25 12.90 31.32
CA ASN A 286 -15.09 11.96 32.08
C ASN A 286 -16.61 12.25 32.09
N LEU A 287 -17.05 13.49 31.83
CA LEU A 287 -18.47 13.87 31.86
C LEU A 287 -19.19 13.63 30.53
N ASN A 288 -18.50 13.80 29.40
CA ASN A 288 -19.07 13.70 28.05
C ASN A 288 -18.56 12.48 27.25
N SER A 289 -17.61 11.71 27.80
CA SER A 289 -16.98 10.57 27.13
C SER A 289 -17.97 9.54 26.60
N THR A 290 -19.00 9.18 27.38
CA THR A 290 -19.99 8.17 26.94
C THR A 290 -20.70 8.62 25.67
N LYS A 291 -21.22 9.85 25.65
CA LYS A 291 -21.96 10.38 24.50
C LYS A 291 -21.08 10.45 23.25
N ILE A 292 -19.85 10.96 23.38
CA ILE A 292 -18.93 11.08 22.24
C ILE A 292 -18.48 9.70 21.76
N ALA A 293 -18.24 8.75 22.67
CA ALA A 293 -17.91 7.38 22.32
C ALA A 293 -19.06 6.67 21.59
N ASP A 294 -20.31 6.90 22.00
CA ASP A 294 -21.49 6.34 21.33
C ASP A 294 -21.65 6.92 19.92
N ASP A 295 -21.44 8.24 19.75
CA ASP A 295 -21.42 8.88 18.43
C ASP A 295 -20.36 8.19 17.53
N ILE A 296 -19.15 7.93 18.03
CA ILE A 296 -18.07 7.27 17.28
C ILE A 296 -18.36 5.78 17.05
N ALA A 297 -18.88 5.06 18.04
CA ALA A 297 -19.23 3.64 17.93
C ALA A 297 -20.24 3.38 16.80
N SER A 298 -21.08 4.37 16.49
CA SER A 298 -22.07 4.26 15.41
C SER A 298 -21.49 4.23 13.99
N LEU A 299 -20.20 4.58 13.81
CA LEU A 299 -19.51 4.63 12.52
C LEU A 299 -19.26 3.25 11.88
N SER A 300 -19.52 2.15 12.61
CA SER A 300 -19.56 0.78 12.07
C SER A 300 -18.32 0.35 11.26
N GLY A 301 -17.13 0.79 11.70
CA GLY A 301 -15.85 0.45 11.07
C GLY A 301 -15.35 1.46 10.05
N TYR A 302 -16.10 2.52 9.75
CA TYR A 302 -15.68 3.62 8.87
C TYR A 302 -15.10 4.80 9.65
N ILE A 303 -14.25 4.52 10.64
CA ILE A 303 -13.52 5.55 11.37
C ILE A 303 -12.25 5.96 10.60
N SER A 304 -11.95 7.26 10.50
CA SER A 304 -10.69 7.75 9.92
C SER A 304 -9.48 7.41 10.79
N ASP A 305 -8.28 7.43 10.18
CA ASP A 305 -7.03 7.20 10.91
C ASP A 305 -6.85 8.33 11.94
N GLU A 306 -7.11 9.57 11.53
CA GLU A 306 -7.01 10.79 12.30
C GLU A 306 -7.96 10.77 13.50
N LEU A 307 -9.22 10.40 13.29
CA LEU A 307 -10.20 10.32 14.38
C LEU A 307 -9.84 9.22 15.37
N ALA A 308 -9.45 8.03 14.88
CA ALA A 308 -9.07 6.91 15.74
C ALA A 308 -7.80 7.21 16.55
N ILE A 309 -6.79 7.82 15.92
CA ILE A 309 -5.55 8.24 16.60
C ILE A 309 -5.84 9.34 17.62
N SER A 310 -6.65 10.35 17.27
CA SER A 310 -7.07 11.40 18.21
C SER A 310 -7.78 10.80 19.43
N LEU A 311 -8.65 9.81 19.21
CA LEU A 311 -9.32 9.10 20.30
C LEU A 311 -8.29 8.34 21.16
N ILE A 312 -7.35 7.63 20.54
CA ILE A 312 -6.28 6.92 21.27
C ILE A 312 -5.47 7.87 22.14
N GLN A 313 -5.09 9.03 21.62
CA GLN A 313 -4.21 10.00 22.27
C GLN A 313 -4.89 10.87 23.35
N ASN A 314 -6.22 10.94 23.40
CA ASN A 314 -6.89 11.70 24.46
C ASN A 314 -6.80 10.96 25.83
N ASN A 315 -5.97 11.46 26.74
CA ASN A 315 -5.78 10.89 28.09
C ASN A 315 -6.82 11.35 29.13
N GLU A 316 -7.62 12.37 28.83
CA GLU A 316 -8.69 12.89 29.69
C GLU A 316 -10.01 12.12 29.53
N ALA A 317 -10.15 11.40 28.42
CA ALA A 317 -11.32 10.62 28.08
C ALA A 317 -11.40 9.32 28.89
N ASN A 318 -12.63 8.92 29.23
CA ASN A 318 -12.90 7.71 29.99
C ASN A 318 -12.44 6.46 29.23
N GLN A 319 -11.57 5.65 29.85
CA GLN A 319 -10.94 4.50 29.21
C GLN A 319 -11.95 3.44 28.72
N PHE A 320 -13.06 3.23 29.43
CA PHE A 320 -14.09 2.26 29.02
C PHE A 320 -14.91 2.77 27.83
N ALA A 321 -15.23 4.06 27.81
CA ALA A 321 -15.91 4.69 26.68
C ALA A 321 -15.01 4.64 25.42
N LYS A 322 -13.72 4.98 25.55
CA LYS A 322 -12.74 4.87 24.47
C LYS A 322 -12.64 3.44 23.93
N ALA A 323 -12.49 2.46 24.81
CA ALA A 323 -12.40 1.06 24.43
C ALA A 323 -13.66 0.61 23.67
N ASN A 324 -14.85 0.98 24.16
CA ASN A 324 -16.10 0.66 23.48
C ASN A 324 -16.16 1.21 22.06
N ALA A 325 -15.83 2.50 21.87
CA ALA A 325 -15.82 3.13 20.54
C ALA A 325 -14.84 2.46 19.58
N LEU A 326 -13.65 2.08 20.06
CA LEU A 326 -12.65 1.40 19.24
C LEU A 326 -13.07 -0.04 18.90
N ILE A 327 -13.65 -0.78 19.84
CA ILE A 327 -14.15 -2.14 19.61
C ILE A 327 -15.31 -2.14 18.61
N ALA A 328 -16.25 -1.20 18.75
CA ALA A 328 -17.38 -1.07 17.83
C ALA A 328 -16.94 -0.75 16.38
N ASN A 329 -15.78 -0.12 16.21
CA ASN A 329 -15.17 0.14 14.92
C ASN A 329 -14.05 -0.84 14.54
N SER A 330 -13.92 -1.96 15.27
CA SER A 330 -12.90 -2.95 14.99
C SER A 330 -13.32 -3.90 13.86
N PRO A 331 -12.39 -4.37 13.01
CA PRO A 331 -10.96 -4.04 12.99
C PRO A 331 -10.71 -2.57 12.66
N LEU A 332 -9.79 -1.95 13.40
CA LEU A 332 -9.41 -0.55 13.18
C LEU A 332 -8.58 -0.41 11.90
N PRO A 333 -8.51 0.80 11.32
CA PRO A 333 -7.66 1.07 10.18
C PRO A 333 -6.21 0.66 10.45
N ILE A 334 -5.52 0.24 9.41
CA ILE A 334 -4.23 -0.45 9.58
C ILE A 334 -3.17 0.42 10.27
N ASN A 335 -3.17 1.72 9.97
CA ASN A 335 -2.26 2.71 10.56
C ASN A 335 -2.59 3.03 12.04
N VAL A 336 -3.71 2.53 12.56
CA VAL A 336 -4.14 2.76 13.94
C VAL A 336 -3.64 1.64 14.85
N LYS A 337 -3.44 0.42 14.31
CA LYS A 337 -3.14 -0.79 15.11
C LYS A 337 -1.88 -0.65 15.96
N TYR A 338 -0.83 0.00 15.46
CA TYR A 338 0.42 0.18 16.20
C TYR A 338 0.34 1.23 17.33
N HIS A 339 -0.70 2.08 17.33
CA HIS A 339 -0.94 3.04 18.41
C HIS A 339 -1.61 2.43 19.63
N ILE A 340 -2.25 1.25 19.49
CA ILE A 340 -2.97 0.58 20.59
C ILE A 340 -2.03 0.28 21.77
N ASP A 341 -0.78 -0.10 21.48
CA ASP A 341 0.21 -0.41 22.51
C ASP A 341 0.61 0.82 23.35
N ASN A 342 0.67 1.98 22.71
CA ASN A 342 1.10 3.23 23.32
C ASN A 342 -0.03 4.01 24.03
N MET A 343 -1.27 3.53 23.92
CA MET A 343 -2.45 4.17 24.51
C MET A 343 -2.35 4.29 26.04
N ASP A 344 -2.78 5.40 26.66
CA ASP A 344 -2.92 5.44 28.13
C ASP A 344 -4.24 4.77 28.56
N MET A 345 -4.17 3.47 28.83
CA MET A 345 -5.33 2.63 29.12
C MET A 345 -4.95 1.39 29.95
N ASN A 346 -5.88 0.90 30.77
CA ASN A 346 -5.75 -0.39 31.44
C ASN A 346 -5.34 -1.51 30.46
N ILE A 347 -4.32 -2.29 30.83
CA ILE A 347 -3.74 -3.36 29.98
C ILE A 347 -4.78 -4.37 29.51
N ALA A 348 -5.77 -4.71 30.35
CA ALA A 348 -6.83 -5.66 29.99
C ALA A 348 -7.72 -5.10 28.87
N LEU A 349 -8.03 -3.80 28.89
CA LEU A 349 -8.81 -3.14 27.84
C LEU A 349 -8.01 -3.07 26.53
N LYS A 350 -6.71 -2.72 26.59
CA LYS A 350 -5.83 -2.77 25.40
C LYS A 350 -5.83 -4.14 24.76
N GLN A 351 -5.63 -5.19 25.57
CA GLN A 351 -5.62 -6.55 25.07
C GLN A 351 -6.99 -6.94 24.49
N HIS A 352 -8.08 -6.49 25.08
CA HIS A 352 -9.41 -6.76 24.56
C HIS A 352 -9.66 -6.07 23.20
N ILE A 353 -9.20 -4.81 23.03
CA ILE A 353 -9.21 -4.13 21.72
C ILE A 353 -8.40 -4.94 20.71
N LYS A 354 -7.18 -5.38 21.07
CA LYS A 354 -6.33 -6.22 20.22
C LYS A 354 -7.03 -7.51 19.78
N ASN A 355 -7.72 -8.18 20.69
CA ASN A 355 -8.45 -9.42 20.40
C ASN A 355 -9.63 -9.21 19.42
N HIS A 356 -10.11 -7.97 19.26
CA HIS A 356 -11.15 -7.60 18.30
C HIS A 356 -10.60 -7.13 16.94
N GLN A 357 -9.28 -7.12 16.73
CA GLN A 357 -8.67 -6.67 15.47
C GLN A 357 -8.67 -7.74 14.36
N ASN A 358 -9.41 -8.84 14.54
CA ASN A 358 -9.49 -9.93 13.58
C ASN A 358 -10.32 -9.52 12.36
N GLY A 359 -9.74 -9.66 11.17
CA GLY A 359 -10.37 -9.34 9.89
C GLY A 359 -9.78 -8.10 9.22
N VAL A 360 -10.50 -7.58 8.23
CA VAL A 360 -10.13 -6.38 7.47
C VAL A 360 -11.16 -5.30 7.74
N ASN A 361 -10.68 -4.09 8.03
CA ASN A 361 -11.53 -2.93 8.25
C ASN A 361 -12.37 -2.62 6.98
N PRO A 362 -13.69 -2.36 7.09
CA PRO A 362 -14.55 -2.10 5.92
C PRO A 362 -14.11 -0.91 5.06
N ARG A 363 -13.61 0.17 5.67
CA ARG A 363 -13.03 1.30 4.93
C ARG A 363 -11.80 0.87 4.13
N ASN A 364 -10.89 0.09 4.72
CA ASN A 364 -9.74 -0.43 3.99
C ASN A 364 -10.13 -1.37 2.83
N ILE A 365 -11.24 -2.11 2.94
CA ILE A 365 -11.78 -2.91 1.83
C ILE A 365 -12.15 -2.00 0.66
N LYS A 366 -12.90 -0.92 0.94
CA LYS A 366 -13.38 0.02 -0.07
C LYS A 366 -12.24 0.83 -0.70
N GLU A 367 -11.24 1.22 0.09
CA GLU A 367 -9.99 1.82 -0.39
C GLU A 367 -9.26 0.88 -1.35
N ALA A 368 -9.18 -0.42 -1.04
CA ALA A 368 -8.54 -1.40 -1.92
C ALA A 368 -9.30 -1.61 -3.24
N GLU A 369 -10.63 -1.54 -3.24
CA GLU A 369 -11.44 -1.60 -4.46
C GLU A 369 -11.20 -0.38 -5.36
N ILE A 370 -11.16 0.83 -4.79
CA ILE A 370 -10.84 2.07 -5.52
C ILE A 370 -9.41 1.97 -6.10
N ALA A 371 -8.45 1.49 -5.32
CA ALA A 371 -7.07 1.31 -5.76
C ALA A 371 -6.97 0.36 -6.96
N GLN A 372 -7.69 -0.77 -6.95
CA GLN A 372 -7.73 -1.70 -8.08
C GLN A 372 -8.30 -1.07 -9.34
N LEU A 373 -9.38 -0.29 -9.23
CA LEU A 373 -9.94 0.43 -10.38
C LEU A 373 -8.94 1.44 -10.95
N LYS A 374 -8.21 2.16 -10.08
CA LYS A 374 -7.15 3.09 -10.48
C LYS A 374 -5.98 2.39 -11.17
N GLN A 375 -5.52 1.27 -10.61
CA GLN A 375 -4.50 0.41 -11.23
C GLN A 375 -4.96 -0.08 -12.61
N HIS A 376 -6.22 -0.53 -12.72
CA HIS A 376 -6.78 -1.01 -13.98
C HIS A 376 -6.90 0.09 -15.03
N ARG A 377 -7.41 1.27 -14.65
CA ARG A 377 -7.44 2.47 -15.49
C ARG A 377 -6.06 2.83 -16.02
N SER A 378 -5.06 2.93 -15.14
CA SER A 378 -3.68 3.25 -15.50
C SER A 378 -3.08 2.23 -16.47
N TYR A 379 -3.40 0.94 -16.28
CA TYR A 379 -2.98 -0.12 -17.20
C TYR A 379 -3.61 0.05 -18.58
N ILE A 380 -4.93 0.31 -18.66
CA ILE A 380 -5.62 0.53 -19.94
C ILE A 380 -5.03 1.72 -20.70
N VAL A 381 -4.80 2.85 -20.03
CA VAL A 381 -4.16 4.02 -20.64
C VAL A 381 -2.77 3.67 -21.18
N SER A 382 -1.98 2.92 -20.41
CA SER A 382 -0.66 2.45 -20.84
C SER A 382 -0.73 1.56 -22.08
N GLN A 383 -1.72 0.67 -22.16
CA GLN A 383 -1.96 -0.20 -23.33
C GLN A 383 -2.44 0.61 -24.55
N MET A 384 -3.34 1.58 -24.36
CA MET A 384 -3.81 2.46 -25.43
C MET A 384 -2.64 3.27 -26.02
N TYR A 385 -1.78 3.81 -25.15
CA TYR A 385 -0.59 4.52 -25.57
C TYR A 385 0.33 3.63 -26.40
N ASP A 386 0.68 2.46 -25.86
CA ASP A 386 1.58 1.53 -26.53
C ASP A 386 1.01 1.02 -27.87
N HIS A 387 -0.29 0.70 -27.92
CA HIS A 387 -0.95 0.27 -29.13
C HIS A 387 -0.86 1.34 -30.24
N ALA A 388 -1.17 2.60 -29.91
CA ALA A 388 -1.14 3.68 -30.90
C ALA A 388 0.27 4.05 -31.37
N ILE A 389 1.27 4.00 -30.47
CA ILE A 389 2.68 4.26 -30.80
C ILE A 389 3.26 3.14 -31.67
N ASN A 390 2.88 1.88 -31.43
CA ASN A 390 3.38 0.75 -32.22
C ASN A 390 2.59 0.51 -33.52
N ASN A 391 1.43 1.15 -33.70
CA ASN A 391 0.59 1.00 -34.88
C ASN A 391 0.67 2.20 -35.85
N ASP A 392 1.89 2.52 -36.29
CA ASP A 392 2.18 3.60 -37.26
C ASP A 392 1.43 3.48 -38.60
N SER A 393 0.85 2.32 -38.88
CA SER A 393 0.07 2.09 -40.11
C SER A 393 -1.30 2.78 -40.11
N THR A 394 -1.77 3.26 -38.95
CA THR A 394 -3.13 3.79 -38.78
C THR A 394 -3.13 5.18 -38.11
N PRO A 395 -2.95 6.29 -38.87
CA PRO A 395 -2.87 7.64 -38.30
C PRO A 395 -4.08 8.07 -37.46
N SER A 396 -5.27 7.51 -37.74
CA SER A 396 -6.48 7.78 -36.95
C SER A 396 -6.39 7.28 -35.51
N GLU A 397 -5.59 6.25 -35.23
CA GLU A 397 -5.36 5.77 -33.87
C GLU A 397 -4.48 6.75 -33.09
N GLN A 398 -3.41 7.25 -33.69
CA GLN A 398 -2.57 8.27 -33.05
C GLN A 398 -3.35 9.57 -32.75
N GLN A 399 -4.23 10.00 -33.66
CA GLN A 399 -5.11 11.16 -33.44
C GLN A 399 -6.12 10.94 -32.32
N ALA A 400 -6.75 9.77 -32.26
CA ALA A 400 -7.70 9.44 -31.20
C ALA A 400 -7.01 9.34 -29.82
N LEU A 401 -5.79 8.79 -29.76
CA LEU A 401 -4.99 8.82 -28.53
C LEU A 401 -4.67 10.27 -28.12
N GLU A 402 -4.21 11.09 -29.06
CA GLU A 402 -3.89 12.50 -28.79
C GLU A 402 -5.10 13.24 -28.22
N GLU A 403 -6.27 13.11 -28.85
CA GLU A 403 -7.52 13.71 -28.38
C GLU A 403 -7.91 13.23 -26.98
N PHE A 404 -7.82 11.91 -26.72
CA PHE A 404 -8.05 11.35 -25.40
C PHE A 404 -7.11 11.97 -24.35
N LEU A 405 -5.80 11.98 -24.61
CA LEU A 405 -4.79 12.49 -23.67
C LEU A 405 -4.90 14.00 -23.45
N ILE A 406 -5.36 14.77 -24.45
CA ILE A 406 -5.67 16.20 -24.30
C ILE A 406 -6.86 16.43 -23.36
N ASN A 407 -7.88 15.58 -23.45
CA ASN A 407 -9.12 15.74 -22.69
C ASN A 407 -9.05 15.14 -21.28
N ASP A 408 -8.24 14.10 -21.07
CA ASP A 408 -8.08 13.47 -19.76
C ASP A 408 -7.45 14.44 -18.75
N LYS A 409 -7.96 14.44 -17.52
CA LYS A 409 -7.50 15.34 -16.45
C LYS A 409 -6.36 14.73 -15.62
N ASP A 410 -6.11 13.45 -15.77
CA ASP A 410 -5.03 12.75 -15.08
C ASP A 410 -3.65 13.29 -15.47
N ILE A 411 -2.80 13.53 -14.48
CA ILE A 411 -1.44 14.03 -14.67
C ILE A 411 -0.56 13.04 -15.45
N ASN A 412 -0.75 11.74 -15.24
CA ASN A 412 -0.03 10.69 -15.96
C ASN A 412 -0.41 10.69 -17.44
N SER A 413 -1.67 10.99 -17.77
CA SER A 413 -2.08 11.16 -19.17
C SER A 413 -1.42 12.38 -19.83
N LYS A 414 -1.17 13.46 -19.09
CA LYS A 414 -0.37 14.59 -19.60
C LYS A 414 1.10 14.23 -19.79
N ILE A 415 1.67 13.39 -18.93
CA ILE A 415 3.03 12.85 -19.11
C ILE A 415 3.08 11.97 -20.36
N TYR A 416 2.08 11.11 -20.59
CA TYR A 416 1.95 10.36 -21.84
C TYR A 416 1.82 11.29 -23.05
N LEU A 417 1.05 12.38 -22.97
CA LEU A 417 0.92 13.35 -24.05
C LEU A 417 2.26 14.04 -24.37
N PHE A 418 3.03 14.42 -23.34
CA PHE A 418 4.38 14.94 -23.51
C PHE A 418 5.27 13.94 -24.25
N ASN A 419 5.29 12.68 -23.79
CA ASN A 419 6.08 11.62 -24.40
C ASN A 419 5.61 11.29 -25.83
N PHE A 420 4.31 11.34 -26.11
CA PHE A 420 3.72 11.20 -27.45
C PHE A 420 4.24 12.27 -28.41
N TYR A 421 4.18 13.55 -28.00
CA TYR A 421 4.71 14.64 -28.82
C TYR A 421 6.22 14.54 -29.02
N LYS A 422 6.96 14.16 -27.98
CA LYS A 422 8.41 13.93 -28.06
C LYS A 422 8.74 12.78 -29.03
N HIS A 423 8.00 11.68 -28.98
CA HIS A 423 8.14 10.54 -29.90
C HIS A 423 7.90 10.97 -31.37
N ASN A 424 6.87 11.79 -31.60
CA ASN A 424 6.52 12.30 -32.92
C ASN A 424 7.39 13.47 -33.40
N ASN A 425 8.48 13.80 -32.69
CA ASN A 425 9.34 14.98 -32.93
C ASN A 425 8.58 16.32 -32.96
N ASN A 426 7.40 16.39 -32.31
CA ASN A 426 6.61 17.60 -32.19
C ASN A 426 7.00 18.38 -30.93
N TYR A 427 8.25 18.87 -30.92
CA TYR A 427 8.89 19.46 -29.74
C TYR A 427 8.21 20.75 -29.25
N GLU A 428 7.54 21.50 -30.13
CA GLU A 428 6.78 22.69 -29.74
C GLU A 428 5.59 22.32 -28.85
N TYR A 429 4.79 21.33 -29.28
CA TYR A 429 3.66 20.85 -28.49
C TYR A 429 4.12 20.10 -27.23
N ALA A 430 5.24 19.37 -27.29
CA ALA A 430 5.85 18.78 -26.10
C ALA A 430 6.20 19.88 -25.05
N ALA A 431 6.80 20.99 -25.47
CA ALA A 431 7.11 22.12 -24.58
C ALA A 431 5.85 22.78 -24.00
N ILE A 432 4.79 22.94 -24.80
CA ILE A 432 3.50 23.47 -24.34
C ILE A 432 2.89 22.55 -23.28
N THR A 433 2.90 21.23 -23.52
CA THR A 433 2.40 20.24 -22.57
C THR A 433 3.18 20.24 -21.27
N LEU A 434 4.51 20.34 -21.32
CA LEU A 434 5.37 20.43 -20.14
C LEU A 434 5.06 21.67 -19.29
N ASN A 435 4.85 22.82 -19.94
CA ASN A 435 4.44 24.05 -19.26
C ASN A 435 3.02 23.94 -18.67
N SER A 436 2.09 23.31 -19.39
CA SER A 436 0.73 23.04 -18.89
C SER A 436 0.75 22.15 -17.64
N ILE A 437 1.57 21.09 -17.65
CA ILE A 437 1.82 20.26 -16.46
C ILE A 437 2.30 21.15 -15.32
N LYS A 438 3.37 21.93 -15.53
CA LYS A 438 3.93 22.82 -14.50
C LYS A 438 2.89 23.78 -13.92
N SER A 439 2.09 24.44 -14.74
CA SER A 439 1.05 25.37 -14.27
C SER A 439 -0.10 24.67 -13.53
N ASN A 440 -0.40 23.41 -13.83
CA ASN A 440 -1.36 22.62 -13.06
C ASN A 440 -0.79 22.19 -11.70
N LEU A 441 0.53 22.06 -11.58
CA LEU A 441 1.19 21.80 -10.30
C LEU A 441 1.17 23.01 -9.39
N GLU A 442 1.35 24.24 -9.89
CA GLU A 442 1.37 25.48 -9.07
C GLU A 442 0.07 25.72 -8.26
N ASN A 443 -1.03 25.04 -8.60
CA ASN A 443 -2.31 25.10 -7.90
C ASN A 443 -2.51 24.01 -6.84
N ASN A 444 -1.58 23.07 -6.72
CA ASN A 444 -1.55 22.00 -5.72
C ASN A 444 -0.20 22.11 -4.99
N ASP A 445 -0.08 21.71 -3.72
CA ASP A 445 1.21 21.73 -2.99
C ASP A 445 2.19 20.65 -3.50
N LEU A 446 2.35 20.53 -4.82
CA LEU A 446 3.13 19.49 -5.47
C LEU A 446 4.63 19.74 -5.29
N ASN A 447 5.26 18.65 -4.88
CA ASN A 447 6.62 18.49 -4.40
C ASN A 447 7.67 19.11 -5.34
N TYR A 448 8.60 19.89 -4.76
CA TYR A 448 9.85 20.40 -5.37
C TYR A 448 10.55 19.38 -6.30
N GLU A 449 10.43 18.09 -5.97
CA GLU A 449 10.88 16.97 -6.79
C GLU A 449 10.34 16.97 -8.23
N MET A 450 9.03 17.21 -8.43
CA MET A 450 8.40 17.25 -9.75
C MET A 450 8.83 18.48 -10.55
N GLU A 451 9.00 19.64 -9.91
CA GLU A 451 9.50 20.85 -10.57
C GLU A 451 10.93 20.67 -11.11
N ASN A 452 11.79 20.00 -10.34
CA ASN A 452 13.14 19.64 -10.76
C ASN A 452 13.10 18.68 -11.96
N TYR A 453 12.22 17.68 -11.94
CA TYR A 453 12.02 16.77 -13.06
C TYR A 453 11.57 17.50 -14.33
N LEU A 454 10.57 18.39 -14.24
CA LEU A 454 10.10 19.15 -15.40
C LEU A 454 11.20 20.06 -15.95
N SER A 455 12.02 20.65 -15.06
CA SER A 455 13.19 21.44 -15.46
C SER A 455 14.23 20.58 -16.19
N LEU A 456 14.45 19.34 -15.74
CA LEU A 456 15.34 18.38 -16.40
C LEU A 456 14.82 17.98 -17.79
N GLU A 457 13.54 17.63 -17.90
CA GLU A 457 12.92 17.27 -19.20
C GLU A 457 12.93 18.47 -20.17
N LYS A 458 12.85 19.70 -19.66
CA LYS A 458 13.01 20.90 -20.49
C LYS A 458 14.42 21.01 -21.07
N ILE A 459 15.46 20.71 -20.29
CA ILE A 459 16.85 20.68 -20.75
C ILE A 459 17.02 19.59 -21.83
N ILE A 460 16.50 18.38 -21.58
CA ILE A 460 16.54 17.27 -22.55
C ILE A 460 15.85 17.68 -23.85
N LEU A 461 14.68 18.31 -23.76
CA LEU A 461 13.92 18.78 -24.91
C LEU A 461 14.68 19.84 -25.72
N ASP A 462 15.38 20.77 -25.06
CA ASP A 462 16.17 21.79 -25.74
C ASP A 462 17.42 21.21 -26.43
N ILE A 463 17.99 20.12 -25.90
CA ILE A 463 19.06 19.35 -26.57
C ILE A 463 18.50 18.62 -27.81
N GLU A 464 17.38 17.89 -27.66
CA GLU A 464 16.76 17.14 -28.75
C GLU A 464 16.23 18.06 -29.87
N PHE A 465 15.76 19.26 -29.51
CA PHE A 465 15.34 20.29 -30.46
C PHE A 465 16.51 21.12 -31.02
N GLU A 466 17.76 20.73 -30.75
CA GLU A 466 18.99 21.38 -31.21
C GLU A 466 19.08 22.89 -30.87
N LYS A 467 18.37 23.35 -29.83
CA LYS A 467 18.50 24.73 -29.31
C LYS A 467 19.81 24.95 -28.57
N THR A 468 20.38 23.88 -28.06
CA THR A 468 21.67 23.86 -27.36
C THR A 468 22.34 22.52 -27.60
N ASN A 469 23.67 22.46 -27.48
CA ASN A 469 24.38 21.18 -27.55
C ASN A 469 24.47 20.54 -26.16
N LEU A 470 24.64 19.21 -26.13
CA LEU A 470 24.68 18.42 -24.89
C LEU A 470 25.66 18.98 -23.85
N ILE A 471 26.89 19.28 -24.25
CA ILE A 471 27.95 19.70 -23.30
C ILE A 471 27.58 21.04 -22.66
N ASP A 472 27.19 22.03 -23.47
CA ASP A 472 26.81 23.36 -22.96
C ASP A 472 25.54 23.28 -22.10
N ALA A 473 24.56 22.47 -22.49
CA ALA A 473 23.33 22.26 -21.73
C ALA A 473 23.60 21.67 -20.35
N VAL A 474 24.44 20.62 -20.28
CA VAL A 474 24.82 19.99 -19.01
C VAL A 474 25.66 20.94 -18.16
N GLN A 475 26.64 21.64 -18.72
CA GLN A 475 27.50 22.57 -17.97
C GLN A 475 26.72 23.75 -17.38
N ASN A 476 25.79 24.33 -18.14
CA ASN A 476 24.97 25.45 -17.67
C ASN A 476 23.94 25.06 -16.61
N ASN A 477 23.59 23.77 -16.50
CA ASN A 477 22.59 23.25 -15.56
C ASN A 477 23.16 22.20 -14.59
N LEU A 478 24.49 22.19 -14.42
CA LEU A 478 25.21 21.12 -13.71
C LEU A 478 24.73 20.95 -12.27
N GLU A 479 24.37 22.03 -11.58
CA GLU A 479 23.87 22.00 -10.21
C GLU A 479 22.57 21.18 -10.10
N LEU A 480 21.58 21.49 -10.94
CA LEU A 480 20.30 20.78 -10.98
C LEU A 480 20.50 19.31 -11.36
N ILE A 481 21.27 19.05 -12.43
CA ILE A 481 21.48 17.69 -12.94
C ILE A 481 22.21 16.83 -11.89
N ASN A 482 23.25 17.36 -11.23
CA ASN A 482 23.93 16.64 -10.16
C ASN A 482 23.05 16.41 -8.93
N PHE A 483 22.23 17.40 -8.56
CA PHE A 483 21.26 17.24 -7.46
C PHE A 483 20.31 16.06 -7.73
N ILE A 484 19.72 16.01 -8.93
CA ILE A 484 18.81 14.92 -9.31
C ILE A 484 19.57 13.58 -9.42
N ALA A 485 20.74 13.57 -10.05
CA ALA A 485 21.52 12.34 -10.29
C ALA A 485 22.05 11.67 -9.01
N SER A 486 22.32 12.47 -7.96
CA SER A 486 22.87 12.00 -6.68
C SER A 486 21.81 11.55 -5.68
N ASN A 487 20.53 11.79 -5.96
CA ASN A 487 19.42 11.38 -5.11
C ASN A 487 18.72 10.16 -5.73
N GLU A 488 19.06 8.95 -5.27
CA GLU A 488 18.66 7.66 -5.85
C GLU A 488 17.15 7.50 -6.13
N SER A 489 16.30 8.12 -5.31
CA SER A 489 14.85 8.00 -5.43
C SER A 489 14.19 9.16 -6.18
N HIS A 490 14.97 10.15 -6.61
CA HIS A 490 14.44 11.38 -7.22
C HIS A 490 13.86 11.13 -8.62
N LEU A 491 12.73 11.78 -8.93
CA LEU A 491 12.19 11.83 -10.29
C LEU A 491 13.24 12.32 -11.31
N GLY A 492 13.45 11.57 -12.38
CA GLY A 492 14.44 11.90 -13.41
C GLY A 492 15.88 11.47 -13.09
N GLN A 493 16.13 10.79 -11.97
CA GLN A 493 17.48 10.40 -11.53
C GLN A 493 18.27 9.65 -12.61
N VAL A 494 17.66 8.65 -13.27
CA VAL A 494 18.32 7.90 -14.35
C VAL A 494 18.61 8.79 -15.55
N SER A 495 17.66 9.65 -15.95
CA SER A 495 17.87 10.61 -17.04
C SER A 495 19.01 11.58 -16.75
N ALA A 496 19.11 12.08 -15.50
CA ALA A 496 20.18 12.98 -15.08
C ALA A 496 21.55 12.29 -15.08
N GLN A 497 21.64 11.04 -14.59
CA GLN A 497 22.86 10.26 -14.65
C GLN A 497 23.31 9.98 -16.09
N LEU A 498 22.36 9.66 -16.98
CA LEU A 498 22.65 9.45 -18.40
C LEU A 498 23.14 10.73 -19.08
N LEU A 499 22.54 11.89 -18.78
CA LEU A 499 23.04 13.18 -19.30
C LEU A 499 24.47 13.47 -18.86
N LEU A 500 24.81 13.24 -17.59
CA LEU A 500 26.18 13.42 -17.09
C LEU A 500 27.16 12.43 -17.74
N HIS A 501 26.70 11.21 -17.98
CA HIS A 501 27.48 10.18 -18.65
C HIS A 501 27.77 10.51 -20.10
N ASP A 502 26.73 10.85 -20.87
CA ASP A 502 26.84 11.18 -22.28
C ASP A 502 27.64 12.47 -22.50
N ALA A 503 27.60 13.40 -21.54
CA ALA A 503 28.44 14.61 -21.54
C ALA A 503 29.91 14.35 -21.12
N GLY A 504 30.26 13.12 -20.71
CA GLY A 504 31.61 12.74 -20.29
C GLY A 504 32.03 13.30 -18.94
N ILE A 505 31.09 13.65 -18.06
CA ILE A 505 31.37 14.23 -16.73
C ILE A 505 31.51 13.13 -15.67
N THR A 506 30.64 12.12 -15.71
CA THR A 506 30.65 10.99 -14.74
C THR A 506 30.39 9.66 -15.44
N GLU A 507 30.68 8.55 -14.77
CA GLU A 507 30.22 7.24 -15.23
C GLU A 507 28.83 6.93 -14.67
N TYR A 508 27.97 6.30 -15.47
CA TYR A 508 26.71 5.76 -14.96
C TYR A 508 26.98 4.51 -14.14
N ASN A 509 26.51 4.50 -12.89
CA ASN A 509 26.58 3.34 -12.02
C ASN A 509 25.17 2.80 -11.76
N GLU A 510 24.98 1.51 -12.01
CA GLU A 510 23.74 0.79 -11.69
C GLU A 510 23.56 0.72 -10.18
N ASN A 511 22.34 0.99 -9.70
CA ASN A 511 22.06 0.97 -8.27
C ASN A 511 21.63 -0.43 -7.84
N ILE A 512 22.55 -1.36 -7.63
CA ILE A 512 22.23 -2.74 -7.25
C ILE A 512 22.16 -2.87 -5.72
N LYS A 513 21.04 -3.38 -5.21
CA LYS A 513 20.87 -3.71 -3.78
C LYS A 513 20.35 -5.12 -3.62
N LEU A 514 20.78 -5.78 -2.55
CA LEU A 514 20.33 -7.11 -2.16
C LEU A 514 19.77 -7.07 -0.73
N PRO A 515 18.85 -7.97 -0.37
CA PRO A 515 18.43 -8.17 1.01
C PRO A 515 19.63 -8.32 1.94
N GLU A 516 19.54 -7.77 3.15
CA GLU A 516 20.59 -8.00 4.13
C GLU A 516 20.60 -9.48 4.54
N PRO A 517 21.79 -10.06 4.78
CA PRO A 517 21.85 -11.41 5.31
C PRO A 517 21.07 -11.43 6.60
N ALA A 518 20.18 -12.42 6.76
CA ALA A 518 19.52 -12.62 8.03
C ALA A 518 20.59 -12.66 9.11
N LEU A 519 20.56 -11.69 10.02
CA LEU A 519 21.40 -11.75 11.20
C LEU A 519 20.96 -13.02 11.91
N LEU A 520 21.78 -14.07 11.85
CA LEU A 520 21.65 -15.22 12.73
C LEU A 520 21.53 -14.61 14.12
N THR A 521 20.33 -14.65 14.67
CA THR A 521 20.04 -14.06 15.95
C THR A 521 21.04 -14.67 16.91
N LYS A 522 22.01 -13.87 17.38
CA LYS A 522 22.81 -14.26 18.54
C LYS A 522 21.76 -14.56 19.59
N ASN A 523 21.60 -15.84 19.92
CA ASN A 523 20.49 -16.41 20.66
C ASN A 523 20.18 -15.61 21.93
N SER A 524 19.43 -14.54 21.78
CA SER A 524 18.53 -14.04 22.80
C SER A 524 17.27 -14.81 22.46
N ARG A 525 17.09 -15.98 23.11
CA ARG A 525 15.77 -16.56 23.19
C ARG A 525 14.91 -15.50 23.88
N LEU A 526 14.25 -14.66 23.11
CA LEU A 526 12.94 -14.20 23.49
C LEU A 526 12.15 -15.50 23.53
N GLU A 527 12.02 -16.07 24.73
CA GLU A 527 10.95 -17.02 24.97
C GLU A 527 9.73 -16.37 24.34
N HIS A 528 9.19 -16.98 23.29
CA HIS A 528 7.80 -16.76 22.98
C HIS A 528 7.11 -17.01 24.31
N LYS A 529 6.73 -15.93 24.99
CA LYS A 529 5.60 -16.00 25.90
C LYS A 529 4.52 -16.50 24.96
N VAL A 530 4.28 -17.81 25.01
CA VAL A 530 3.00 -18.40 24.66
C VAL A 530 2.03 -17.35 25.17
N GLU A 531 1.24 -16.76 24.28
CA GLU A 531 0.13 -15.91 24.68
C GLU A 531 -0.69 -16.79 25.60
N GLN A 532 -0.37 -16.74 26.89
CA GLN A 532 -1.24 -17.24 27.91
C GLN A 532 -2.50 -16.45 27.62
N LEU A 533 -3.57 -17.16 27.30
CA LEU A 533 -4.91 -16.63 27.39
C LEU A 533 -5.04 -16.13 28.83
N TYR A 534 -4.57 -14.90 29.07
CA TYR A 534 -4.68 -14.23 30.35
C TYR A 534 -6.16 -14.06 30.49
N LYS A 535 -6.75 -14.89 31.35
CA LYS A 535 -8.13 -14.70 31.73
C LYS A 535 -8.16 -13.44 32.59
N TYR A 536 -8.43 -12.31 31.95
CA TYR A 536 -8.60 -11.05 32.64
C TYR A 536 -9.88 -11.13 33.46
N ASN A 537 -9.81 -10.65 34.71
CA ASN A 537 -10.98 -10.53 35.55
C ASN A 537 -11.85 -9.37 35.04
N ASP A 538 -13.16 -9.54 35.10
CA ASP A 538 -14.11 -8.47 34.82
C ASP A 538 -13.77 -7.22 35.66
N ILE A 539 -13.81 -6.04 35.03
CA ILE A 539 -13.53 -4.77 35.70
C ILE A 539 -14.85 -4.04 35.86
N ILE A 540 -15.26 -3.75 37.09
CA ILE A 540 -16.48 -2.98 37.35
C ILE A 540 -16.23 -1.91 38.41
N ASN A 541 -16.42 -0.65 38.02
CA ASN A 541 -16.32 0.50 38.89
C ASN A 541 -17.68 1.17 39.05
N ILE A 542 -17.99 1.61 40.27
CA ILE A 542 -19.22 2.34 40.58
C ILE A 542 -18.85 3.60 41.34
N TYR A 543 -19.19 4.76 40.79
CA TYR A 543 -18.89 6.06 41.39
C TYR A 543 -19.89 7.16 40.98
N PRO A 544 -20.03 8.25 41.75
CA PRO A 544 -19.57 8.36 43.12
C PRO A 544 -20.32 7.36 44.01
N ASN A 545 -19.67 6.89 45.06
CA ASN A 545 -20.31 6.05 46.08
C ASN A 545 -19.78 6.49 47.45
N PRO A 546 -20.56 7.22 48.27
CA PRO A 546 -22.01 7.49 48.10
C PRO A 546 -22.34 8.39 46.90
N SER A 547 -23.54 8.20 46.32
CA SER A 547 -24.11 9.06 45.28
C SER A 547 -25.31 9.85 45.85
N LYS A 548 -25.70 10.92 45.16
CA LYS A 548 -26.89 11.71 45.49
C LYS A 548 -27.97 11.52 44.43
N ASP A 549 -27.68 11.97 43.21
CA ASP A 549 -28.65 11.99 42.12
C ASP A 549 -28.25 11.09 40.94
N VAL A 550 -26.94 10.94 40.67
CA VAL A 550 -26.42 10.22 39.51
C VAL A 550 -25.21 9.39 39.93
N PHE A 551 -25.14 8.16 39.43
CA PHE A 551 -23.92 7.36 39.51
C PHE A 551 -23.62 6.65 38.19
N TYR A 552 -22.35 6.35 38.01
CA TYR A 552 -21.76 5.75 36.84
C TYR A 552 -21.37 4.31 37.19
N ILE A 553 -21.65 3.39 36.28
CA ILE A 553 -21.18 2.01 36.32
C ILE A 553 -20.28 1.83 35.10
N GLU A 554 -18.97 1.83 35.30
CA GLU A 554 -18.03 1.37 34.29
C GLU A 554 -17.95 -0.14 34.37
N TYR A 555 -17.97 -0.82 33.23
CA TYR A 555 -17.86 -2.26 33.17
C TYR A 555 -17.01 -2.68 31.97
N ALA A 556 -16.21 -3.72 32.17
CA ALA A 556 -15.58 -4.51 31.11
C ALA A 556 -15.69 -5.98 31.51
N LEU A 557 -16.54 -6.72 30.80
CA LEU A 557 -16.86 -8.11 31.05
C LEU A 557 -16.19 -8.95 29.97
N PHE A 558 -15.21 -9.77 30.36
CA PHE A 558 -14.37 -10.48 29.40
C PHE A 558 -14.88 -11.89 29.08
N ASP A 559 -15.76 -12.44 29.91
CA ASP A 559 -16.48 -13.66 29.62
C ASP A 559 -17.69 -13.31 28.70
N ASN A 560 -17.82 -13.98 27.55
CA ASN A 560 -18.94 -13.83 26.60
C ASN A 560 -20.26 -14.34 27.20
N GLU A 561 -20.79 -13.65 28.20
CA GLU A 561 -22.12 -13.93 28.77
C GLU A 561 -23.20 -13.37 27.83
N GLN A 562 -24.12 -14.23 27.39
CA GLN A 562 -25.33 -13.77 26.71
C GLN A 562 -26.30 -13.15 27.74
N ASP A 563 -27.02 -12.10 27.33
CA ASP A 563 -28.00 -11.38 28.17
C ASP A 563 -27.45 -10.69 29.43
N LEU A 564 -26.41 -9.88 29.22
CA LEU A 564 -25.86 -9.01 30.26
C LEU A 564 -26.90 -7.99 30.75
N THR A 565 -27.04 -7.89 32.07
CA THR A 565 -27.94 -6.93 32.71
C THR A 565 -27.26 -6.22 33.87
N ILE A 566 -27.67 -4.96 34.10
CA ILE A 566 -27.44 -4.23 35.34
C ILE A 566 -28.75 -4.25 36.13
N GLN A 567 -28.72 -4.85 37.31
CA GLN A 567 -29.83 -4.86 38.25
C GLN A 567 -29.55 -3.93 39.42
N ILE A 568 -30.49 -3.04 39.71
CA ILE A 568 -30.49 -2.22 40.92
C ILE A 568 -31.48 -2.84 41.89
N ILE A 569 -30.99 -3.31 43.03
CA ILE A 569 -31.76 -4.10 44.00
C ILE A 569 -31.78 -3.36 45.33
N SER A 570 -32.95 -3.15 45.92
CA SER A 570 -33.06 -2.59 47.28
C SER A 570 -32.60 -3.60 48.34
N ILE A 571 -32.40 -3.12 49.57
CA ILE A 571 -31.92 -3.93 50.69
C ILE A 571 -32.87 -5.08 51.07
N ASP A 572 -34.14 -5.00 50.71
CA ASP A 572 -35.16 -6.05 50.89
C ASP A 572 -35.13 -7.12 49.77
N GLY A 573 -34.27 -6.97 48.76
CA GLY A 573 -34.14 -7.89 47.64
C GLY A 573 -35.05 -7.57 46.45
N THR A 574 -35.82 -6.47 46.49
CA THR A 574 -36.68 -6.07 45.36
C THR A 574 -35.84 -5.49 44.22
N VAL A 575 -36.03 -5.98 42.99
CA VAL A 575 -35.39 -5.42 41.80
C VAL A 575 -36.13 -4.14 41.41
N ILE A 576 -35.44 -3.00 41.50
CA ILE A 576 -35.97 -1.67 41.19
C ILE A 576 -35.88 -1.41 39.70
N ASP A 577 -34.74 -1.76 39.11
CA ASP A 577 -34.48 -1.63 37.70
C ASP A 577 -33.68 -2.82 37.21
N ASN A 578 -33.97 -3.22 35.99
CA ASN A 578 -33.25 -4.25 35.26
C ASN A 578 -32.94 -3.72 33.85
N ILE A 579 -31.70 -3.34 33.64
CA ILE A 579 -31.23 -2.69 32.42
C ILE A 579 -30.47 -3.71 31.59
N LYS A 580 -30.89 -3.93 30.34
CA LYS A 580 -30.13 -4.76 29.41
C LYS A 580 -28.91 -3.99 28.90
N LEU A 581 -27.75 -4.63 28.94
CA LEU A 581 -26.52 -4.13 28.33
C LEU A 581 -26.44 -4.67 26.89
N ASN A 582 -26.09 -3.79 25.96
CA ASN A 582 -25.95 -4.13 24.54
C ASN A 582 -24.49 -4.47 24.16
N GLN A 583 -23.56 -4.29 25.09
CA GLN A 583 -22.12 -4.41 24.89
C GLN A 583 -21.47 -4.94 26.16
N ASN A 584 -20.28 -5.54 26.01
CA ASN A 584 -19.53 -6.12 27.11
C ASN A 584 -18.63 -5.11 27.82
N ILE A 585 -18.38 -3.94 27.21
CA ILE A 585 -17.55 -2.87 27.75
C ILE A 585 -18.29 -1.55 27.61
N GLY A 586 -18.31 -0.72 28.66
CA GLY A 586 -18.86 0.62 28.56
C GLY A 586 -19.05 1.32 29.89
N VAL A 587 -19.79 2.43 29.82
CA VAL A 587 -20.17 3.24 30.97
C VAL A 587 -21.68 3.41 30.95
N PHE A 588 -22.35 2.94 31.99
CA PHE A 588 -23.78 3.15 32.18
C PHE A 588 -24.02 4.27 33.19
N VAL A 589 -24.86 5.25 32.82
CA VAL A 589 -25.24 6.37 33.69
C VAL A 589 -26.62 6.09 34.27
N TYR A 590 -26.69 5.87 35.58
CA TYR A 590 -27.96 5.76 36.29
C TYR A 590 -28.36 7.13 36.83
N ASN A 591 -29.45 7.70 36.31
CA ASN A 591 -29.93 9.05 36.62
C ASN A 591 -31.41 9.08 37.10
N LYS A 592 -32.00 7.92 37.38
CA LYS A 592 -33.35 7.86 37.95
C LYS A 592 -33.30 8.19 39.43
N GLN A 593 -34.32 8.87 39.92
CA GLN A 593 -34.41 9.26 41.32
C GLN A 593 -34.61 8.02 42.21
N LEU A 594 -33.63 7.73 43.06
CA LEU A 594 -33.73 6.72 44.13
C LEU A 594 -33.98 7.43 45.45
N SER A 595 -34.69 6.75 46.36
CA SER A 595 -34.81 7.23 47.74
C SER A 595 -33.46 7.10 48.46
N ALA A 596 -33.18 7.94 49.45
CA ALA A 596 -31.97 7.76 50.26
C ALA A 596 -31.97 6.38 50.93
N GLY A 597 -30.85 5.67 50.83
CA GLY A 597 -30.78 4.28 51.26
C GLY A 597 -29.57 3.53 50.71
N ILE A 598 -29.56 2.23 50.98
CA ILE A 598 -28.54 1.31 50.52
C ILE A 598 -29.14 0.45 49.41
N TYR A 599 -28.44 0.37 48.28
CA TYR A 599 -28.80 -0.48 47.16
C TYR A 599 -27.65 -1.42 46.81
N THR A 600 -28.00 -2.49 46.12
CA THR A 600 -27.06 -3.45 45.54
C THR A 600 -27.13 -3.32 44.03
N VAL A 601 -25.99 -3.02 43.42
CA VAL A 601 -25.82 -3.06 41.97
C VAL A 601 -25.24 -4.42 41.62
N LYS A 602 -26.00 -5.19 40.84
CA LYS A 602 -25.54 -6.46 40.27
C LYS A 602 -25.29 -6.26 38.78
N VAL A 603 -24.12 -6.68 38.29
CA VAL A 603 -23.75 -6.59 36.87
C VAL A 603 -23.42 -8.00 36.40
N GLY A 604 -24.17 -8.49 35.40
CA GLY A 604 -24.10 -9.88 34.95
C GLY A 604 -24.39 -10.87 36.08
N ASN A 605 -23.85 -12.09 36.00
CA ASN A 605 -24.06 -13.11 37.02
C ASN A 605 -23.04 -13.11 38.16
N LYS A 606 -21.91 -12.41 37.97
CA LYS A 606 -20.73 -12.58 38.82
C LYS A 606 -20.46 -11.42 39.75
N PHE A 607 -20.96 -10.22 39.46
CA PHE A 607 -20.59 -9.03 40.21
C PHE A 607 -21.74 -8.45 41.02
N VAL A 608 -21.46 -8.13 42.27
CA VAL A 608 -22.39 -7.52 43.21
C VAL A 608 -21.64 -6.47 44.03
N ARG A 609 -22.10 -5.21 44.01
CA ARG A 609 -21.50 -4.12 44.79
C ARG A 609 -22.56 -3.24 45.43
N LYS A 610 -22.29 -2.83 46.66
CA LYS A 610 -23.16 -1.94 47.44
C LYS A 610 -22.96 -0.49 46.99
N ILE A 611 -24.05 0.24 46.79
CA ILE A 611 -24.07 1.69 46.60
C ILE A 611 -24.93 2.35 47.67
N VAL A 612 -24.47 3.51 48.17
CA VAL A 612 -25.21 4.34 49.13
C VAL A 612 -25.75 5.56 48.42
N ILE A 613 -27.05 5.82 48.53
CA ILE A 613 -27.72 7.02 48.03
C ILE A 613 -28.01 7.95 49.21
N ASN A 614 -27.49 9.17 49.14
CA ASN A 614 -27.67 10.23 50.11
C ASN A 614 -28.77 11.21 49.65
N ASN A 615 -29.39 11.90 50.62
CA ASN A 615 -30.33 12.99 50.37
C ASN A 615 -29.68 14.26 49.83
#